data_AF-A0A7J7ME71-F1
#
_entry.id   AF-A0A7J7ME71-F1
#
_cell.length_a   1.000
_cell.length_b   1.000
_cell.length_c   1.000
_cell.angle_alpha   90.00
_cell.angle_beta   90.00
_cell.angle_gamma   90.00
#
_symmetry.space_group_name_H-M   'P 1'
#
loop_
_entity.id
_entity.type
_entity.pdbx_description
1 polymer ?
#
loop_
_entity_poly.entity_id
_entity_poly.type
_entity_poly.pdbx_seq_one_letter_code
_entity_poly.pdbx_strand_id
1 'polypeptide(L)'
;MGLFEYFAAPEGDPTFVQSTSSMAARKVLEWLNYADVRTIEIEGDLGMESTRTARHVRDNVIESNLFDAVIWVDVAMQHCNRSNMLRQIVNQLKLTSVTENKNDEEETQNLLKPKIFEFLEEKRYFVILHDIRLFFSTDRVCHPKS
;
A
#
# COMPACT_ATOMS: atom_id res chain seq x y z
N MET A 1 -16.57 -19.61 -7.92
CA MET A 1 -17.59 -19.08 -6.98
C MET A 1 -16.89 -18.87 -5.65
N GLY A 2 -16.89 -17.64 -5.16
CA GLY A 2 -16.33 -17.28 -3.87
C GLY A 2 -16.46 -15.78 -3.69
N LEU A 3 -17.56 -15.35 -3.06
CA LEU A 3 -17.56 -14.15 -2.22
C LEU A 3 -16.38 -14.23 -1.25
N PHE A 4 -15.85 -13.11 -0.76
CA PHE A 4 -15.82 -12.78 0.67
C PHE A 4 -15.18 -11.41 0.93
N GLU A 5 -15.58 -10.87 2.07
CA GLU A 5 -15.59 -9.50 2.55
C GLU A 5 -14.69 -9.41 3.81
N TYR A 6 -14.24 -8.18 4.12
CA TYR A 6 -13.85 -7.63 5.44
C TYR A 6 -12.47 -7.85 6.07
N PHE A 7 -11.82 -6.73 6.44
CA PHE A 7 -11.29 -6.44 7.79
C PHE A 7 -11.42 -4.95 8.13
N ALA A 8 -11.88 -4.66 9.36
CA ALA A 8 -12.29 -3.36 9.87
C ALA A 8 -11.31 -2.74 10.88
N ALA A 9 -11.33 -1.40 11.02
CA ALA A 9 -11.10 -0.66 12.27
C ALA A 9 -11.72 0.76 12.17
N PRO A 10 -12.06 1.38 13.31
CA PRO A 10 -13.43 1.62 13.77
C PRO A 10 -14.19 2.70 12.97
N GLU A 11 -15.52 2.54 12.99
CA GLU A 11 -16.61 3.43 12.56
C GLU A 11 -16.50 4.06 11.16
N GLY A 12 -17.30 3.50 10.25
CA GLY A 12 -17.46 3.93 8.86
C GLY A 12 -17.29 2.73 7.93
N ASP A 13 -18.40 2.29 7.35
CA ASP A 13 -18.45 1.27 6.31
C ASP A 13 -17.50 1.66 5.17
N PRO A 14 -16.49 0.85 4.81
CA PRO A 14 -15.55 1.23 3.75
C PRO A 14 -16.26 1.21 2.39
N THR A 15 -16.53 2.38 1.83
CA THR A 15 -17.09 2.52 0.48
C THR A 15 -16.12 1.93 -0.55
N PHE A 16 -16.39 0.71 -1.01
CA PHE A 16 -15.60 -0.02 -2.01
C PHE A 16 -15.94 0.45 -3.42
N VAL A 17 -14.93 0.80 -4.24
CA VAL A 17 -15.18 1.23 -5.62
C VAL A 17 -14.16 0.71 -6.63
N GLN A 18 -14.65 0.11 -7.72
CA GLN A 18 -13.88 -0.53 -8.80
C GLN A 18 -13.87 0.35 -10.06
N SER A 19 -12.76 0.38 -10.83
CA SER A 19 -12.64 1.24 -12.03
C SER A 19 -11.73 0.68 -13.14
N THR A 20 -12.04 0.98 -14.41
CA THR A 20 -11.30 0.53 -15.62
C THR A 20 -10.51 1.65 -16.35
N SER A 21 -9.51 1.27 -17.16
CA SER A 21 -8.15 1.88 -17.23
C SER A 21 -7.94 3.33 -17.69
N SER A 22 -8.86 4.02 -18.37
CA SER A 22 -8.66 5.46 -18.71
C SER A 22 -9.59 6.41 -17.97
N MET A 23 -10.77 5.92 -17.56
CA MET A 23 -11.64 6.62 -16.61
C MET A 23 -11.25 6.33 -15.15
N ALA A 24 -10.38 5.34 -14.91
CA ALA A 24 -9.94 4.93 -13.59
C ALA A 24 -9.21 6.04 -12.84
N ALA A 25 -8.16 6.63 -13.39
CA ALA A 25 -7.33 7.55 -12.60
C ALA A 25 -8.11 8.80 -12.13
N ARG A 26 -8.95 9.38 -13.00
CA ARG A 26 -9.77 10.54 -12.63
C ARG A 26 -10.79 10.20 -11.55
N LYS A 27 -11.44 9.03 -11.66
CA LYS A 27 -12.38 8.55 -10.64
C LYS A 27 -11.68 8.22 -9.32
N VAL A 28 -10.50 7.62 -9.37
CA VAL A 28 -9.68 7.36 -8.18
C VAL A 28 -9.32 8.68 -7.50
N LEU A 29 -8.86 9.69 -8.25
CA LEU A 29 -8.56 11.02 -7.72
C LEU A 29 -9.80 11.70 -7.13
N GLU A 30 -10.97 11.56 -7.77
CA GLU A 30 -12.23 12.02 -7.21
C GLU A 30 -12.53 11.31 -5.88
N TRP A 31 -12.37 9.98 -5.83
CA TRP A 31 -12.63 9.21 -4.62
C TRP A 31 -11.72 9.54 -3.46
N LEU A 32 -10.46 9.90 -3.73
CA LEU A 32 -9.51 10.34 -2.70
C LEU A 32 -9.96 11.62 -1.96
N ASN A 33 -10.94 12.37 -2.49
CA ASN A 33 -11.49 13.54 -1.82
C ASN A 33 -12.63 13.21 -0.84
N TYR A 34 -13.19 12.00 -0.88
CA TYR A 34 -14.25 11.59 0.04
C TYR A 34 -13.64 11.08 1.36
N ALA A 35 -14.05 11.67 2.49
CA ALA A 35 -13.48 11.38 3.81
C ALA A 35 -13.75 9.95 4.31
N ASP A 36 -14.75 9.26 3.74
CA ASP A 36 -15.12 7.88 4.05
C ASP A 36 -14.33 6.85 3.22
N VAL A 37 -13.69 7.26 2.12
CA VAL A 37 -12.89 6.36 1.28
C VAL A 37 -11.51 6.17 1.90
N ARG A 38 -11.26 4.96 2.43
CA ARG A 38 -9.97 4.59 3.03
C ARG A 38 -9.10 3.71 2.14
N THR A 39 -9.72 2.90 1.29
CA THR A 39 -9.04 1.94 0.42
C THR A 39 -9.66 1.97 -0.96
N ILE A 40 -8.83 1.96 -2.00
CA ILE A 40 -9.27 1.89 -3.39
C ILE A 40 -8.51 0.75 -4.06
N GLU A 41 -9.24 -0.17 -4.68
CA GLU A 41 -8.65 -1.27 -5.43
C GLU A 41 -8.63 -0.96 -6.92
N ILE A 42 -7.47 -1.16 -7.54
CA ILE A 42 -7.31 -1.01 -9.00
C ILE A 42 -6.99 -2.39 -9.55
N GLU A 43 -8.06 -3.09 -9.96
CA GLU A 43 -7.95 -4.35 -10.67
C GLU A 43 -7.72 -4.12 -12.16
N GLY A 44 -6.97 -5.01 -12.78
CA GLY A 44 -6.83 -5.08 -14.22
C GLY A 44 -6.32 -6.45 -14.62
N ASP A 45 -6.64 -6.86 -15.85
CA ASP A 45 -6.03 -8.04 -16.44
C ASP A 45 -4.50 -7.90 -16.45
N LEU A 46 -3.80 -9.04 -16.50
CA LEU A 46 -2.34 -9.14 -16.62
C LEU A 46 -1.82 -8.16 -17.68
N GLY A 47 -1.28 -7.01 -17.24
CA GLY A 47 -0.93 -5.90 -18.12
C GLY A 47 -0.42 -4.66 -17.40
N MET A 48 0.13 -3.71 -18.17
CA MET A 48 0.75 -2.48 -17.66
C MET A 48 -0.25 -1.39 -17.24
N GLU A 49 -1.55 -1.57 -17.52
CA GLU A 49 -2.53 -0.49 -17.44
C GLU A 49 -2.89 -0.09 -16.01
N SER A 50 -3.07 -1.06 -15.10
CA SER A 50 -3.30 -0.81 -13.67
C SER A 50 -2.10 -0.10 -13.04
N THR A 51 -0.90 -0.57 -13.37
CA THR A 51 0.37 0.04 -12.93
C THR A 51 0.51 1.47 -13.44
N ARG A 52 0.18 1.73 -14.72
CA ARG A 52 0.20 3.07 -15.31
C ARG A 52 -0.82 3.99 -14.63
N THR A 53 -2.01 3.47 -14.33
CA THR A 53 -3.06 4.19 -13.60
C THR A 53 -2.60 4.57 -12.20
N ALA A 54 -2.08 3.61 -11.43
CA ALA A 54 -1.57 3.85 -10.08
C ALA A 54 -0.41 4.86 -10.07
N ARG A 55 0.50 4.81 -11.06
CA ARG A 55 1.54 5.84 -11.23
C ARG A 55 0.95 7.21 -11.52
N HIS A 56 -0.03 7.30 -12.42
CA HIS A 56 -0.67 8.57 -12.73
C HIS A 56 -1.38 9.18 -11.51
N VAL A 57 -2.10 8.36 -10.73
CA VAL A 57 -2.72 8.80 -9.47
C VAL A 57 -1.67 9.28 -8.49
N ARG A 58 -0.60 8.50 -8.28
CA ARG A 58 0.52 8.89 -7.40
C ARG A 58 1.09 10.25 -7.76
N ASP A 59 1.39 10.46 -9.03
CA ASP A 59 2.05 11.68 -9.50
C ASP A 59 1.12 12.89 -9.29
N ASN A 60 -0.18 12.76 -9.59
CA ASN A 60 -1.18 13.80 -9.28
C ASN A 60 -1.32 14.06 -7.78
N VAL A 61 -1.29 13.02 -6.95
CA VAL A 61 -1.36 13.14 -5.48
C VAL A 61 -0.15 13.92 -4.93
N ILE A 62 1.04 13.67 -5.47
CA ILE A 62 2.26 14.41 -5.11
C ILE A 62 2.14 15.87 -5.56
N GLU A 63 1.73 16.12 -6.79
CA GLU A 63 1.59 17.48 -7.35
C GLU A 63 0.54 18.32 -6.61
N SER A 64 -0.55 17.69 -6.20
CA SER A 64 -1.65 18.34 -5.46
C SER A 64 -1.38 18.51 -3.97
N ASN A 65 -0.30 17.91 -3.45
CA ASN A 65 0.08 17.97 -2.03
C ASN A 65 -1.08 17.58 -1.08
N LEU A 66 -1.90 16.61 -1.49
CA LEU A 66 -3.07 16.14 -0.72
C LEU A 66 -2.69 15.38 0.55
N PHE A 67 -1.51 14.73 0.53
CA PHE A 67 -1.01 13.88 1.60
C PHE A 67 0.40 14.32 2.00
N ASP A 68 0.70 14.24 3.29
CA ASP A 68 2.00 14.56 3.87
C ASP A 68 3.06 13.49 3.53
N ALA A 69 2.61 12.27 3.24
CA ALA A 69 3.46 11.16 2.82
C ALA A 69 2.80 10.35 1.70
N VAL A 70 3.57 10.05 0.65
CA VAL A 70 3.15 9.18 -0.46
C VAL A 70 4.15 8.03 -0.56
N ILE A 71 3.66 6.80 -0.43
CA ILE A 71 4.48 5.60 -0.26
C ILE A 71 4.07 4.57 -1.30
N TRP A 72 5.02 4.05 -2.08
CA TRP A 72 4.81 2.99 -3.05
C TRP A 72 5.51 1.71 -2.61
N VAL A 73 4.77 0.65 -2.32
CA VAL A 73 5.33 -0.64 -1.90
C VAL A 73 5.11 -1.65 -3.02
N ASP A 74 6.18 -2.23 -3.53
CA ASP A 74 6.12 -3.36 -4.45
C ASP A 74 5.98 -4.66 -3.64
N VAL A 75 4.86 -5.37 -3.85
CA VAL A 75 4.45 -6.58 -3.12
C VAL A 75 4.63 -7.85 -3.98
N ALA A 76 5.28 -7.75 -5.15
CA ALA A 76 5.42 -8.87 -6.07
C ALA A 76 5.89 -10.15 -5.36
N MET A 77 5.24 -11.29 -5.67
CA MET A 77 5.36 -12.56 -4.93
C MET A 77 6.80 -13.05 -4.68
N GLN A 78 7.73 -12.77 -5.59
CA GLN A 78 9.13 -13.21 -5.47
C GLN A 78 9.89 -12.45 -4.37
N HIS A 79 9.32 -11.36 -3.87
CA HIS A 79 9.91 -10.44 -2.89
C HIS A 79 8.95 -10.10 -1.72
N CYS A 80 7.87 -10.88 -1.52
CA CYS A 80 6.95 -10.78 -0.37
C CYS A 80 7.67 -11.21 0.92
N ASN A 81 8.50 -10.33 1.44
CA ASN A 81 9.03 -10.41 2.80
C ASN A 81 8.59 -9.14 3.53
N ARG A 82 8.02 -9.28 4.73
CA ARG A 82 7.52 -8.14 5.51
C ARG A 82 8.63 -7.15 5.84
N SER A 83 9.82 -7.64 6.16
CA SER A 83 11.00 -6.80 6.34
C SER A 83 11.38 -6.05 5.07
N ASN A 84 11.27 -6.67 3.90
CA ASN A 84 11.54 -5.99 2.64
C ASN A 84 10.53 -4.85 2.39
N MET A 85 9.24 -5.09 2.63
CA MET A 85 8.21 -4.04 2.52
C MET A 85 8.47 -2.89 3.50
N LEU A 86 8.78 -3.18 4.77
CA LEU A 86 9.10 -2.15 5.76
C LEU A 86 10.37 -1.35 5.38
N ARG A 87 11.39 -2.01 4.81
CA ARG A 87 12.59 -1.33 4.28
C ARG A 87 12.25 -0.41 3.12
N GLN A 88 11.37 -0.83 2.20
CA GLN A 88 10.90 0.02 1.10
C GLN A 88 10.22 1.30 1.62
N ILE A 89 9.37 1.17 2.66
CA ILE A 89 8.67 2.29 3.30
C ILE A 89 9.70 3.23 3.96
N VAL A 90 10.58 2.69 4.80
CA VAL A 90 11.62 3.46 5.53
C VAL A 90 12.53 4.23 4.58
N ASN A 91 12.93 3.63 3.46
CA ASN A 91 13.77 4.27 2.46
C ASN A 91 13.05 5.45 1.78
N GLN A 92 11.75 5.30 1.46
CA GLN A 92 10.95 6.37 0.87
C GLN A 92 10.69 7.51 1.85
N LEU A 93 10.44 7.18 3.12
CA LEU A 93 10.26 8.14 4.20
C LEU A 93 11.58 8.76 4.69
N LYS A 94 12.73 8.31 4.15
CA LYS A 94 14.08 8.77 4.51
C LYS A 94 14.37 8.64 6.02
N LEU A 95 13.88 7.56 6.64
CA LEU A 95 13.95 7.34 8.09
C LEU A 95 15.26 6.71 8.58
N THR A 96 16.22 6.39 7.70
CA THR A 96 17.38 5.58 8.06
C THR A 96 18.74 6.29 8.05
N SER A 97 19.45 6.06 9.17
CA SER A 97 20.91 5.97 9.31
C SER A 97 21.32 4.72 10.12
N VAL A 98 20.56 3.61 10.03
CA VAL A 98 20.82 2.39 10.85
C VAL A 98 21.46 1.29 10.01
N THR A 99 22.62 0.84 10.47
CA THR A 99 23.40 -0.30 9.97
C THR A 99 22.60 -1.59 10.13
N GLU A 100 22.24 -2.22 9.02
CA GLU A 100 21.39 -3.41 8.99
C GLU A 100 22.16 -4.67 9.39
N ASN A 101 21.76 -5.34 10.48
CA ASN A 101 21.99 -6.78 10.60
C ASN A 101 20.94 -7.48 9.74
N LYS A 102 21.36 -8.00 8.59
CA LYS A 102 20.47 -8.50 7.53
C LYS A 102 19.81 -9.86 7.81
N ASN A 103 20.13 -10.50 8.93
CA ASN A 103 19.87 -11.92 9.12
C ASN A 103 18.68 -12.25 10.03
N ASP A 104 18.10 -11.29 10.75
CA ASP A 104 16.93 -11.50 11.60
C ASP A 104 15.73 -10.67 11.13
N GLU A 105 14.70 -11.38 10.63
CA GLU A 105 13.45 -10.78 10.14
C GLU A 105 12.60 -10.23 11.29
N GLU A 106 12.57 -10.88 12.44
CA GLU A 106 11.79 -10.43 13.59
C GLU A 106 12.40 -9.18 14.21
N GLU A 107 13.73 -9.18 14.39
CA GLU A 107 14.48 -8.02 14.88
C GLU A 107 14.29 -6.82 13.93
N THR A 108 14.40 -7.05 12.62
CA THR A 108 14.16 -6.00 11.61
C THR A 108 12.76 -5.41 11.74
N GLN A 109 11.73 -6.25 11.85
CA GLN A 109 10.35 -5.77 11.99
C GLN A 109 10.16 -4.96 13.27
N ASN A 110 10.69 -5.44 14.40
CA ASN A 110 10.59 -4.77 15.70
C ASN A 110 11.31 -3.41 15.72
N LEU A 111 12.38 -3.27 14.94
CA LEU A 111 13.12 -2.01 14.80
C LEU A 111 12.45 -1.01 13.84
N LEU A 112 11.90 -1.48 12.73
CA LEU A 112 11.38 -0.60 11.67
C LEU A 112 9.93 -0.14 11.91
N LYS A 113 9.06 -1.02 12.45
CA LYS A 113 7.64 -0.69 12.67
C LYS A 113 7.46 0.56 13.54
N PRO A 114 8.07 0.69 14.74
CA PRO A 114 7.84 1.84 15.60
C PRO A 114 8.22 3.15 14.93
N LYS A 115 9.32 3.18 14.17
CA LYS A 115 9.77 4.38 13.45
C LYS A 115 8.81 4.82 12.35
N ILE A 116 8.26 3.85 11.62
CA ILE A 116 7.26 4.13 10.60
C ILE A 116 5.99 4.68 11.27
N PHE A 117 5.53 4.04 12.36
CA PHE A 117 4.35 4.50 13.10
C PHE A 117 4.53 5.90 13.66
N GLU A 118 5.63 6.17 14.35
CA GLU A 118 5.98 7.48 14.89
C GLU A 118 6.06 8.55 13.79
N PHE A 119 6.63 8.22 12.63
CA PHE A 119 6.68 9.18 11.52
C PHE A 119 5.30 9.45 10.93
N LEU A 120 4.44 8.44 10.80
CA LEU A 120 3.12 8.57 10.18
C LEU A 120 2.05 9.05 11.16
N GLU A 121 2.36 9.12 12.45
CA GLU A 121 1.49 9.68 13.47
C GLU A 121 1.11 11.12 13.10
N GLU A 122 -0.19 11.42 13.20
CA GLU A 122 -0.79 12.72 12.83
C GLU A 122 -0.61 13.17 11.36
N LYS A 123 -0.14 12.29 10.46
CA LYS A 123 0.01 12.59 9.03
C LYS A 123 -1.09 11.97 8.19
N ARG A 124 -1.51 12.68 7.15
CA ARG A 124 -2.31 12.10 6.07
C ARG A 124 -1.36 11.40 5.11
N TYR A 125 -1.43 10.07 5.04
CA TYR A 125 -0.56 9.28 4.17
C TYR A 125 -1.34 8.57 3.08
N PHE A 126 -0.72 8.43 1.91
CA PHE A 126 -1.23 7.64 0.79
C PHE A 126 -0.27 6.48 0.50
N VAL A 127 -0.73 5.25 0.75
CA VAL A 127 0.06 4.03 0.54
C VAL A 127 -0.48 3.28 -0.67
N ILE A 128 0.39 3.03 -1.63
CA ILE A 128 0.09 2.25 -2.83
C ILE A 128 0.77 0.89 -2.68
N LEU A 129 -0.03 -0.17 -2.64
CA LEU A 129 0.48 -1.54 -2.65
C LEU A 129 0.37 -2.08 -4.08
N HIS A 130 1.52 -2.29 -4.73
CA HIS A 130 1.60 -2.62 -6.15
C HIS A 130 1.86 -4.13 -6.37
N ASP A 131 1.24 -4.69 -7.42
CA ASP A 131 1.31 -6.10 -7.83
C ASP A 131 0.93 -7.10 -6.71
N ILE A 132 -0.13 -6.78 -5.95
CA ILE A 132 -0.78 -7.74 -5.07
C ILE A 132 -1.51 -8.77 -5.94
N ARG A 133 -1.20 -10.06 -5.77
CA ARG A 133 -1.88 -11.15 -6.48
C ARG A 133 -2.78 -11.91 -5.51
N LEU A 134 -4.09 -11.88 -5.78
CA LEU A 134 -5.19 -12.40 -4.95
C LEU A 134 -5.19 -13.93 -4.68
N PHE A 135 -4.22 -14.70 -5.18
CA PHE A 135 -4.05 -16.10 -4.75
C PHE A 135 -3.64 -16.24 -3.26
N PHE A 136 -3.34 -15.11 -2.60
CA PHE A 136 -3.07 -15.04 -1.18
C PHE A 136 -4.04 -14.01 -0.58
N SER A 137 -5.02 -14.52 0.17
CA SER A 137 -5.82 -13.71 1.10
C SER A 137 -4.90 -12.77 1.89
N THR A 138 -5.40 -11.57 2.21
CA THR A 138 -4.75 -10.60 3.11
C THR A 138 -4.41 -11.19 4.49
N ASP A 139 -4.98 -12.35 4.85
CA ASP A 139 -4.63 -13.15 6.04
C ASP A 139 -3.34 -13.98 5.87
N ARG A 140 -2.82 -14.09 4.65
CA ARG A 140 -1.68 -14.94 4.27
C ARG A 140 -0.60 -14.20 3.50
N VAL A 141 -0.56 -12.87 3.57
CA VAL A 141 0.55 -12.10 3.03
C VAL A 141 1.81 -12.40 3.86
N CYS A 142 2.68 -13.20 3.23
CA CYS A 142 3.98 -13.67 3.66
C CYS A 142 3.99 -14.57 4.92
N HIS A 143 3.57 -15.83 4.78
CA HIS A 143 4.11 -16.92 5.61
C HIS A 143 5.19 -17.65 4.80
N PRO A 144 6.43 -17.79 5.30
CA PRO A 144 7.35 -18.75 4.71
C PRO A 144 6.75 -20.15 4.82
N LYS A 145 6.83 -20.94 3.74
CA LYS A 145 6.54 -22.37 3.83
C LYS A 145 7.54 -22.98 4.82
N SER A 146 7.01 -23.56 5.88
CA SER A 146 7.70 -24.49 6.77
C SER A 146 8.25 -25.68 6.00
#